data_AF-A0AAV3RCU8-F1
#
_entry.id   AF-A0AAV3RCU8-F1
#
_cell.length_a   1.000
_cell.length_b   1.000
_cell.length_c   1.000
_cell.angle_alpha   90.00
_cell.angle_beta   90.00
_cell.angle_gamma   90.00
#
_symmetry.space_group_name_H-M   'P 1'
#
loop_
_entity.id
_entity.type
_entity.pdbx_description
1 polymer ?
#
loop_
_entity_poly.entity_id
_entity_poly.type
_entity_poly.pdbx_seq_one_letter_code
_entity_poly.pdbx_strand_id
1 'polypeptide(L)'
;MWTEDMELVKNSAIDFFKDLLSSIVFSMDQDSVAGPDGFNVKFYQFCWDIHKEDLLVVMKELWGGAWFPKSFSRTTIVLIPKKDEPHG
;
A
#
# COMPACT_ATOMS: atom_id res chain seq x y z
N MET A 1 27.94 -5.16 20.99
CA MET A 1 28.79 -4.61 19.92
C MET A 1 28.28 -4.95 18.52
N TRP A 2 28.26 -6.19 18.02
CA TRP A 2 27.68 -6.47 16.67
C TRP A 2 26.15 -6.58 16.60
N THR A 3 25.51 -6.90 17.72
CA THR A 3 24.05 -7.06 17.81
C THR A 3 23.32 -5.71 17.82
N GLU A 4 23.89 -4.70 18.48
CA GLU A 4 23.33 -3.36 18.56
C GLU A 4 23.32 -2.67 17.19
N ASP A 5 24.41 -2.81 16.42
CA ASP A 5 24.50 -2.25 15.06
C ASP A 5 23.47 -2.87 14.10
N MET A 6 23.24 -4.18 14.19
CA MET A 6 22.21 -4.85 13.38
C MET A 6 20.79 -4.46 13.81
N GLU A 7 20.57 -4.19 15.08
CA GLU A 7 19.27 -3.74 15.60
C GLU A 7 18.97 -2.30 15.19
N LEU A 8 19.99 -1.42 15.19
CA LEU A 8 19.89 -0.06 14.65
C LEU A 8 19.56 -0.05 13.16
N VAL A 9 20.21 -0.90 12.35
CA VAL A 9 19.91 -1.01 10.92
C VAL A 9 18.46 -1.47 10.69
N LYS A 10 17.99 -2.45 11.47
CA LYS A 10 16.59 -2.91 11.39
C LYS A 10 15.60 -1.82 11.78
N ASN A 11 15.85 -1.11 12.88
CA ASN A 11 14.97 -0.03 13.34
C ASN A 11 14.93 1.13 12.34
N SER A 12 16.06 1.50 11.76
CA SER A 12 16.12 2.51 10.69
C SER A 12 15.30 2.10 9.46
N ALA A 13 15.38 0.82 9.05
CA ALA A 13 14.55 0.31 7.96
C ALA A 13 13.05 0.33 8.31
N ILE A 14 12.70 0.02 9.55
CA ILE A 14 11.31 0.07 10.04
C ILE A 14 10.74 1.46 9.93
N ASP A 15 11.47 2.46 10.45
CA ASP A 15 11.01 3.84 10.45
C ASP A 15 10.93 4.39 9.02
N PHE A 16 11.90 4.05 8.18
CA PHE A 16 11.84 4.35 6.75
C PHE A 16 10.57 3.82 6.08
N PHE A 17 10.22 2.55 6.29
CA PHE A 17 9.01 1.97 5.69
C PHE A 17 7.73 2.58 6.24
N LYS A 18 7.67 2.90 7.54
CA LYS A 18 6.52 3.60 8.13
C LYS A 18 6.29 4.97 7.49
N ASP A 19 7.36 5.75 7.35
CA ASP A 19 7.30 7.09 6.77
C ASP A 19 6.96 7.02 5.28
N LEU A 20 7.58 6.08 4.55
CA LEU A 20 7.29 5.83 3.14
C LEU A 20 5.83 5.46 2.92
N LEU A 21 5.30 4.50 3.67
CA LEU A 21 3.92 4.05 3.54
C LEU A 21 2.93 5.19 3.84
N SER A 22 3.15 5.92 4.92
CA SER A 22 2.30 7.06 5.28
C SER A 22 2.32 8.11 4.17
N SER A 23 3.52 8.49 3.70
CA SER A 23 3.69 9.48 2.63
C SER A 23 2.94 9.06 1.36
N ILE A 24 3.07 7.80 0.94
CA ILE A 24 2.39 7.29 -0.26
C ILE A 24 0.88 7.33 -0.07
N VAL A 25 0.34 6.75 1.00
CA VAL A 25 -1.11 6.65 1.22
C VAL A 25 -1.75 8.04 1.30
N PHE A 26 -1.11 9.00 1.96
CA PHE A 26 -1.62 10.38 2.07
C PHE A 26 -1.36 11.25 0.84
N SER A 27 -0.48 10.83 -0.08
CA SER A 27 -0.30 11.49 -1.39
C SER A 27 -1.32 11.06 -2.45
N MET A 28 -2.02 9.94 -2.23
CA MET A 28 -3.00 9.40 -3.17
C MET A 28 -4.29 10.21 -3.21
N ASP A 29 -4.93 10.24 -4.38
CA ASP A 29 -6.21 10.91 -4.59
C ASP A 29 -7.35 10.17 -3.86
N GLN A 30 -8.03 10.91 -2.96
CA GLN A 30 -9.14 10.41 -2.17
C GLN A 30 -10.35 10.01 -3.02
N ASP A 31 -10.53 10.65 -4.18
CA ASP A 31 -11.67 10.44 -5.08
C ASP A 31 -11.40 9.35 -6.13
N SER A 32 -10.28 8.62 -5.98
CA SER A 32 -9.97 7.45 -6.77
C SER A 32 -11.08 6.38 -6.70
N VAL A 33 -11.27 5.67 -7.81
CA VAL A 33 -12.27 4.60 -7.91
C VAL A 33 -11.87 3.46 -6.97
N ALA A 34 -12.85 2.96 -6.22
CA ALA A 34 -12.67 1.82 -5.34
C ALA A 34 -12.21 0.57 -6.11
N GLY A 35 -11.38 -0.25 -5.46
CA GLY A 35 -10.99 -1.55 -6.00
C GLY A 35 -12.14 -2.55 -6.02
N PRO A 36 -11.88 -3.80 -6.44
CA PRO A 36 -12.85 -4.91 -6.32
C PRO A 36 -13.31 -5.19 -4.88
N ASP A 37 -12.59 -4.67 -3.88
CA ASP A 37 -12.91 -4.73 -2.46
C ASP A 37 -13.97 -3.71 -2.02
N GLY A 38 -14.28 -2.71 -2.87
CA GLY A 38 -15.24 -1.65 -2.56
C GLY A 38 -14.68 -0.51 -1.72
N PHE A 39 -13.38 -0.48 -1.43
CA PHE A 39 -12.74 0.60 -0.67
C PHE A 39 -11.91 1.49 -1.59
N ASN A 40 -12.06 2.81 -1.44
CA ASN A 40 -11.21 3.79 -2.10
C ASN A 40 -10.11 4.30 -1.17
N VAL A 41 -9.22 5.13 -1.68
CA VAL A 41 -8.09 5.70 -0.92
C VAL A 41 -8.57 6.44 0.34
N LYS A 42 -9.71 7.13 0.30
CA LYS A 42 -10.26 7.84 1.46
C LYS A 42 -10.51 6.92 2.65
N PHE A 43 -10.96 5.69 2.41
CA PHE A 43 -11.10 4.68 3.47
C PHE A 43 -9.75 4.36 4.12
N TYR A 44 -8.72 4.10 3.32
CA TYR A 44 -7.37 3.76 3.81
C TYR A 44 -6.71 4.92 4.58
N GLN A 45 -6.93 6.17 4.16
CA GLN A 45 -6.47 7.34 4.88
C GLN A 45 -7.22 7.55 6.20
N PHE A 46 -8.55 7.36 6.21
CA PHE A 46 -9.38 7.51 7.42
C PHE A 46 -9.06 6.42 8.46
N CYS A 47 -8.89 5.17 8.00
CA CYS A 47 -8.59 4.02 8.84
C CYS A 47 -7.08 3.78 9.01
N TRP A 48 -6.23 4.78 8.75
CA TRP A 48 -4.77 4.61 8.75
C TRP A 48 -4.25 4.01 10.05
N ASP A 49 -4.75 4.49 11.20
CA ASP A 49 -4.35 4.01 12.53
C ASP A 49 -4.75 2.56 12.82
N ILE A 50 -5.63 1.96 12.00
CA ILE A 50 -6.07 0.57 12.13
C ILE A 50 -5.19 -0.36 11.28
N HIS A 51 -4.77 0.08 10.08
CA HIS A 51 -4.13 -0.80 9.09
C HIS A 51 -2.62 -0.61 8.94
N LYS A 52 -2.05 0.49 9.46
CA LYS A 52 -0.63 0.84 9.24
C LYS A 52 0.35 -0.21 9.76
N GLU A 53 0.06 -0.86 10.89
CA GLU A 53 0.91 -1.92 11.44
C GLU A 53 0.91 -3.17 10.55
N ASP A 54 -0.25 -3.59 10.06
CA ASP A 54 -0.38 -4.76 9.19
C ASP A 54 0.33 -4.53 7.85
N LEU A 55 0.17 -3.34 7.26
CA LEU A 55 0.85 -2.95 6.02
C LEU A 55 2.37 -2.93 6.20
N LEU A 56 2.86 -2.48 7.36
CA LEU A 56 4.28 -2.49 7.66
C LEU A 56 4.83 -3.92 7.78
N VAL A 57 4.08 -4.85 8.38
CA VAL A 57 4.47 -6.27 8.45
C VAL A 57 4.55 -6.86 7.05
N VAL A 58 3.54 -6.65 6.22
CA VAL A 58 3.52 -7.15 4.84
C VAL A 58 4.70 -6.58 4.03
N MET A 59 5.00 -5.29 4.15
CA MET A 59 6.14 -4.68 3.45
C MET A 59 7.49 -5.26 3.89
N LYS A 60 7.66 -5.55 5.17
CA LYS A 60 8.88 -6.22 5.68
C LYS A 60 9.03 -7.61 5.10
N GLU A 61 7.96 -8.39 5.07
CA GLU A 61 7.97 -9.73 4.50
C GLU A 61 8.25 -9.70 2.99
N LEU A 62 7.64 -8.75 2.28
CA LEU A 62 7.87 -8.54 0.85
C LEU A 62 9.33 -8.23 0.54
N TRP A 63 9.93 -7.29 1.27
CA TRP A 63 11.33 -6.91 1.06
C TRP A 63 12.32 -7.93 1.63
N GLY A 64 11.88 -8.72 2.61
CA GLY A 64 12.63 -9.84 3.19
C GLY A 64 12.65 -11.10 2.31
N GLY A 65 11.96 -11.09 1.17
CA GLY A 65 11.92 -12.22 0.22
C GLY A 65 10.94 -13.32 0.61
N ALA A 66 9.90 -13.00 1.40
CA ALA A 66 8.86 -13.95 1.71
C ALA A 66 8.10 -14.39 0.44
N TRP A 67 7.57 -15.61 0.49
CA TRP A 67 6.74 -16.14 -0.59
C TRP A 67 5.31 -15.60 -0.45
N PHE A 68 4.80 -14.98 -1.53
CA PHE A 68 3.42 -14.51 -1.59
C PHE A 68 2.59 -15.38 -2.54
N PRO A 69 1.28 -15.58 -2.25
CA PRO A 69 0.38 -16.22 -3.19
C PRO A 69 0.39 -15.49 -4.54
N LYS A 70 0.29 -16.23 -5.65
CA LYS A 70 0.24 -15.64 -7.01
C LYS A 70 -0.90 -14.64 -7.20
N SER A 71 -1.94 -14.70 -6.36
CA SER A 71 -3.04 -13.73 -6.36
C SER A 71 -2.62 -12.33 -5.92
N PHE A 72 -1.51 -12.18 -5.20
CA PHE A 72 -1.03 -10.89 -4.71
C PHE A 72 -0.67 -9.93 -5.85
N SER A 73 -0.13 -10.45 -6.96
CA SER A 73 0.20 -9.67 -8.17
C SER A 73 -0.93 -9.68 -9.21
N ARG A 74 -2.17 -10.02 -8.82
CA ARG A 74 -3.29 -10.12 -9.76
C ARG A 74 -3.87 -8.73 -10.03
N THR A 75 -3.75 -8.25 -11.27
CA THR A 75 -4.40 -7.03 -11.72
C THR A 75 -5.80 -7.33 -12.29
N THR A 76 -6.80 -6.54 -11.88
CA THR A 76 -8.15 -6.58 -12.48
C THR A 76 -8.27 -5.46 -13.50
N ILE A 77 -8.55 -5.81 -14.76
CA ILE A 77 -8.76 -4.85 -15.84
C ILE A 77 -10.26 -4.70 -16.05
N VAL A 78 -10.77 -3.48 -15.87
CA VAL A 78 -12.16 -3.13 -16.16
C VAL A 78 -12.17 -2.22 -17.39
N LEU A 79 -12.92 -2.62 -18.42
CA LEU A 79 -13.10 -1.82 -19.63
C LEU A 79 -14.26 -0.84 -19.41
N ILE A 80 -13.96 0.46 -19.43
CA ILE A 80 -14.98 1.50 -19.44
C ILE A 80 -15.38 1.75 -20.89
N PRO A 81 -16.64 1.49 -21.30
CA PRO A 81 -17.07 1.75 -22.66
C PRO A 81 -17.00 3.26 -22.95
N LYS A 82 -16.34 3.62 -24.05
CA LYS A 82 -16.37 5.00 -24.55
C LYS A 82 -17.76 5.30 -25.08
N LYS A 83 -18.23 6.53 -24.89
CA LYS A 83 -19.41 7.02 -25.61
C LYS A 83 -19.01 7.32 -27.06
N ASP A 84 -19.89 6.99 -28.00
CA ASP A 84 -19.67 7.28 -29.42
C ASP A 84 -19.80 8.78 -29.75
N GLU A 85 -20.50 9.54 -28.90
CA GLU A 85 -20.62 11.00 -29.00
C GLU A 85 -20.29 11.69 -27.67
N PRO A 86 -19.32 12.63 -27.63
CA PRO A 86 -19.08 13.46 -26.48
C PRO A 86 -20.09 14.62 -26.49
N HIS A 87 -21.13 14.54 -25.67
CA HIS A 87 -21.95 15.71 -25.38
C HIS A 87 -21.20 16.62 -24.38
N GLY A 88 -20.77 17.77 -24.88
CA GLY A 88 -20.42 18.95 -24.08
C GLY A 88 -21.57 19.96 -24.09
#